data_AF-A0A7J9WG10-F1
#
_entry.id   AF-A0A7J9WG10-F1
#
_cell.length_a   1.000
_cell.length_b   1.000
_cell.length_c   1.000
_cell.angle_alpha   90.00
_cell.angle_beta   90.00
_cell.angle_gamma   90.00
#
_symmetry.space_group_name_H-M   'P 1'
#
loop_
_entity.id
_entity.type
_entity.pdbx_description
1 polymer ?
#
loop_
_entity_poly.entity_id
_entity_poly.type
_entity_poly.pdbx_seq_one_letter_code
_entity_poly.pdbx_strand_id
1 'polypeptide(L)'
;MTNPEKIDYATTTRAGKITQGGGDVRKRHMEQWTEAIQDWTDWLHAAGKSRNTIRLRRYQLMRIAMDLEFRTSPWKVTTDELIEWTSSKDWSTNTRRTYRDALRTFYAWAKLTGRIKKNPAEKLPSIRA
;
A
#
# COMPACT_ATOMS: atom_id res chain seq x y z
N MET A 1 9.14 -1.06 26.02
CA MET A 1 7.98 -1.27 25.13
C MET A 1 7.65 0.08 24.51
N THR A 2 8.44 0.47 23.51
CA THR A 2 8.56 1.87 23.09
C THR A 2 7.67 2.11 21.89
N ASN A 3 6.66 2.95 22.06
CA ASN A 3 5.82 3.51 21.02
C ASN A 3 6.67 4.49 20.20
N PRO A 4 7.07 4.21 18.96
CA PRO A 4 7.86 5.15 18.20
C PRO A 4 6.91 6.15 17.52
N GLU A 5 6.94 7.34 18.10
CA GLU A 5 6.95 8.63 17.43
C GLU A 5 5.78 8.99 16.50
N LYS A 6 5.17 10.12 16.90
CA LYS A 6 4.38 10.99 16.07
C LYS A 6 5.16 11.31 14.79
N ILE A 7 4.82 10.64 13.69
CA ILE A 7 5.23 11.07 12.37
C ILE A 7 4.28 12.22 11.99
N ASP A 8 4.82 13.43 12.00
CA ASP A 8 4.15 14.65 11.56
C ASP A 8 4.02 14.60 10.02
N TYR A 9 2.82 14.39 9.51
CA TYR A 9 2.55 14.25 8.08
C TYR A 9 2.09 15.59 7.50
N ALA A 10 3.01 16.53 7.32
CA ALA A 10 2.75 17.70 6.48
C ALA A 10 2.54 17.25 5.02
N THR A 11 1.33 17.44 4.52
CA THR A 11 0.91 17.18 3.15
C THR A 11 1.57 18.18 2.20
N THR A 12 2.65 17.77 1.53
CA THR A 12 3.11 18.48 0.32
C THR A 12 2.17 18.16 -0.83
N THR A 13 1.18 19.02 -1.01
CA THR A 13 0.29 19.06 -2.18
C THR A 13 1.02 19.79 -3.31
N ARG A 14 1.50 19.05 -4.32
CA ARG A 14 1.89 19.64 -5.60
C ARG A 14 0.66 19.70 -6.50
N ALA A 15 0.11 20.91 -6.67
CA ALA A 15 -0.99 21.17 -7.59
C ALA A 15 -0.54 20.94 -9.05
N GLY A 16 -0.97 19.82 -9.63
CA GLY A 16 -0.87 19.50 -11.04
C GLY A 16 -2.26 19.53 -11.69
N LYS A 17 -2.38 20.28 -12.79
CA LYS A 17 -3.61 20.62 -13.51
C LYS A 17 -4.54 19.40 -13.75
N ILE A 18 -5.80 19.55 -13.36
CA ILE A 18 -6.87 18.56 -13.53
C ILE A 18 -7.52 18.68 -14.91
N THR A 19 -7.19 17.77 -15.82
CA THR A 19 -7.94 17.56 -17.06
C THR A 19 -9.18 16.70 -16.78
N GLN A 20 -10.34 17.26 -17.10
CA GLN A 20 -11.69 16.76 -16.81
C GLN A 20 -12.01 15.54 -17.71
N GLY A 21 -11.51 14.37 -17.31
CA GLY A 21 -11.71 13.08 -17.98
C GLY A 21 -11.04 11.92 -17.24
N GLY A 22 -9.95 12.20 -16.50
CA GLY A 22 -9.27 11.23 -15.63
C GLY A 22 -9.84 11.07 -14.22
N GLY A 23 -10.84 11.88 -13.83
CA GLY A 23 -11.42 11.86 -12.48
C GLY A 23 -12.21 10.58 -12.17
N ASP A 24 -12.91 10.06 -13.17
CA ASP A 24 -13.75 8.87 -13.04
C ASP A 24 -12.92 7.57 -12.92
N VAL A 25 -11.81 7.48 -13.67
CA VAL A 25 -10.86 6.35 -13.55
C VAL A 25 -10.19 6.36 -12.18
N ARG A 26 -9.71 7.51 -11.70
CA ARG A 26 -9.10 7.64 -10.38
C ARG A 26 -10.08 7.31 -9.26
N LYS A 27 -11.34 7.74 -9.39
CA LYS A 27 -12.41 7.38 -8.44
C LYS A 27 -12.63 5.87 -8.39
N ARG A 28 -12.75 5.19 -9.54
CA ARG A 28 -12.84 3.72 -9.57
C ARG A 28 -11.64 3.04 -8.93
N HIS A 29 -10.42 3.51 -9.19
CA HIS A 29 -9.25 2.94 -8.55
C HIS A 29 -9.26 3.15 -7.04
N MET A 30 -9.67 4.32 -6.55
CA MET A 30 -9.85 4.59 -5.12
C MET A 30 -10.86 3.64 -4.48
N GLU A 31 -11.99 3.38 -5.15
CA GLU A 31 -12.99 2.41 -4.69
C GLU A 31 -12.42 0.99 -4.63
N GLN A 32 -11.72 0.55 -5.68
CA GLN A 32 -11.06 -0.76 -5.71
C GLN A 32 -9.99 -0.91 -4.63
N TRP A 33 -9.20 0.14 -4.37
CA TRP A 33 -8.24 0.14 -3.27
C TRP A 33 -8.94 0.00 -1.91
N THR A 34 -10.03 0.74 -1.71
CA THR A 34 -10.79 0.71 -0.46
C THR A 34 -11.40 -0.67 -0.21
N GLU A 35 -12.01 -1.26 -1.24
CA GLU A 35 -12.58 -2.61 -1.20
C GLU A 35 -11.49 -3.67 -0.95
N ALA A 36 -10.40 -3.62 -1.71
CA ALA A 36 -9.28 -4.55 -1.56
C ALA A 36 -8.67 -4.52 -0.15
N ILE A 37 -8.51 -3.32 0.41
CA ILE A 37 -7.99 -3.14 1.76
C ILE A 37 -8.97 -3.70 2.78
N GLN A 38 -10.28 -3.46 2.61
CA GLN A 38 -11.30 -3.99 3.51
C GLN A 38 -11.30 -5.52 3.52
N ASP A 39 -11.39 -6.15 2.34
CA ASP A 39 -11.35 -7.60 2.16
C ASP A 39 -10.10 -8.23 2.81
N TRP A 40 -8.94 -7.59 2.61
CA TRP A 40 -7.71 -8.07 3.20
C TRP A 40 -7.68 -7.91 4.72
N THR A 41 -8.23 -6.82 5.25
CA THR A 41 -8.32 -6.64 6.71
C THR A 41 -9.25 -7.66 7.36
N ASP A 42 -10.34 -8.05 6.68
CA ASP A 42 -11.24 -9.11 7.14
C ASP A 42 -10.54 -10.47 7.10
N TRP A 43 -9.74 -10.74 6.06
CA TRP A 43 -8.89 -11.93 6.02
C TRP A 43 -7.86 -11.96 7.16
N LEU A 44 -7.20 -10.83 7.46
CA LEU A 44 -6.27 -10.74 8.60
C LEU A 44 -6.98 -10.96 9.94
N HIS A 45 -8.21 -10.46 10.08
CA HIS A 45 -9.04 -10.67 11.26
C HIS A 45 -9.40 -12.15 11.43
N ALA A 46 -9.86 -12.80 10.36
CA ALA A 46 -10.13 -14.25 10.34
C ALA A 46 -8.87 -15.07 10.66
N ALA A 47 -7.68 -14.59 10.26
CA ALA A 47 -6.39 -15.20 10.59
C ALA A 47 -5.88 -14.88 12.02
N GLY A 48 -6.70 -14.27 12.88
CA GLY A 48 -6.38 -14.00 14.29
C GLY A 48 -5.37 -12.88 14.53
N LYS A 49 -5.17 -11.96 13.58
CA LYS A 49 -4.28 -10.81 13.80
C LYS A 49 -4.90 -9.81 14.77
N SER A 50 -4.05 -9.19 15.59
CA SER A 50 -4.50 -8.16 16.54
C SER A 50 -5.11 -6.95 15.83
N ARG A 51 -6.08 -6.29 16.47
CA ARG A 51 -6.69 -5.04 15.96
C ARG A 51 -5.63 -3.96 15.66
N ASN A 52 -4.57 -3.87 16.48
CA ASN A 52 -3.46 -2.94 16.25
C ASN A 52 -2.68 -3.26 14.98
N THR A 53 -2.40 -4.55 14.74
CA THR A 53 -1.76 -5.01 13.50
C THR A 53 -2.63 -4.68 12.29
N ILE A 54 -3.93 -5.00 12.34
CA ILE A 54 -4.87 -4.73 11.25
C ILE A 54 -4.92 -3.22 10.95
N ARG A 55 -5.02 -2.38 11.97
CA ARG A 55 -5.03 -0.92 11.82
C ARG A 55 -3.76 -0.41 11.15
N LEU A 56 -2.60 -0.89 11.56
CA LEU A 56 -1.31 -0.51 10.97
C LEU A 56 -1.25 -0.92 9.49
N ARG A 57 -1.63 -2.16 9.17
CA ARG A 57 -1.65 -2.67 7.79
C ARG A 57 -2.59 -1.86 6.89
N ARG A 58 -3.81 -1.60 7.36
CA ARG A 58 -4.79 -0.75 6.67
C ARG A 58 -4.22 0.63 6.37
N TYR A 59 -3.62 1.26 7.38
CA TYR A 59 -2.99 2.57 7.23
C TYR A 59 -1.88 2.56 6.17
N GLN A 60 -0.98 1.57 6.23
CA GLN A 60 0.15 1.47 5.29
C GLN A 60 -0.33 1.33 3.83
N LEU A 61 -1.31 0.46 3.57
CA LEU A 61 -1.83 0.24 2.23
C LEU A 61 -2.61 1.46 1.71
N MET A 62 -3.38 2.13 2.57
CA MET A 62 -4.05 3.37 2.17
C MET A 62 -3.03 4.47 1.86
N ARG A 63 -1.94 4.56 2.64
CA ARG A 63 -0.86 5.52 2.37
C ARG A 63 -0.19 5.26 1.03
N ILE A 64 0.08 3.99 0.71
CA ILE A 64 0.61 3.59 -0.61
C ILE A 64 -0.35 4.03 -1.72
N ALA A 65 -1.64 3.72 -1.61
CA ALA A 65 -2.62 4.05 -2.63
C ALA A 65 -2.74 5.57 -2.87
N MET A 66 -2.72 6.36 -1.79
CA MET A 66 -2.71 7.83 -1.85
C MET A 66 -1.43 8.38 -2.47
N ASP A 67 -0.27 7.85 -2.11
CA ASP A 67 1.02 8.29 -2.65
C ASP A 67 1.16 7.94 -4.16
N LEU A 68 0.50 6.88 -4.62
CA LEU A 68 0.35 6.56 -6.04
C LEU A 68 -0.79 7.34 -6.73
N GLU A 69 -1.42 8.28 -6.01
CA GLU A 69 -2.53 9.13 -6.46
C GLU A 69 -3.71 8.36 -7.09
N PHE A 70 -3.90 7.10 -6.69
CA PHE A 70 -4.90 6.20 -7.30
C PHE A 70 -4.78 6.12 -8.84
N ARG A 71 -3.60 6.36 -9.41
CA ARG A 71 -3.35 6.27 -10.85
C ARG A 71 -3.52 4.84 -11.36
N THR A 72 -3.23 3.87 -10.50
CA THR A 72 -3.27 2.44 -10.82
C THR A 72 -4.18 1.70 -9.83
N SER A 73 -4.99 0.79 -10.35
CA SER A 73 -5.77 -0.19 -9.57
C SER A 73 -4.84 -1.06 -8.71
N PRO A 74 -5.25 -1.51 -7.50
CA PRO A 74 -4.45 -2.44 -6.70
C PRO A 74 -4.07 -3.71 -7.47
N TRP A 75 -4.87 -4.13 -8.45
CA TRP A 75 -4.65 -5.35 -9.22
C TRP A 75 -3.70 -5.19 -10.40
N LYS A 76 -3.31 -3.95 -10.70
CA LYS A 76 -2.46 -3.59 -11.85
C LYS A 76 -1.13 -2.96 -11.45
N VAL A 77 -0.88 -2.78 -10.15
CA VAL A 77 0.41 -2.29 -9.66
C VAL A 77 1.53 -3.23 -10.07
N THR A 78 2.59 -2.64 -10.59
CA THR A 78 3.79 -3.32 -11.08
C THR A 78 4.90 -3.32 -10.03
N THR A 79 5.88 -4.21 -10.19
CA THR A 79 7.07 -4.22 -9.33
C THR A 79 7.85 -2.91 -9.44
N ASP A 80 7.94 -2.34 -10.64
CA ASP A 80 8.71 -1.11 -10.88
C ASP A 80 8.07 0.10 -10.18
N GLU A 81 6.75 0.25 -10.23
CA GLU A 81 6.03 1.28 -9.46
C GLU A 81 6.29 1.16 -7.95
N LEU A 82 6.33 -0.07 -7.41
CA LEU A 82 6.64 -0.29 -6.00
C LEU A 82 8.10 0.07 -5.67
N ILE A 83 9.04 -0.27 -6.54
CA ILE A 83 10.46 0.07 -6.36
C ILE A 83 10.64 1.58 -6.43
N GLU A 84 10.11 2.24 -7.45
CA GLU A 84 10.15 3.68 -7.63
C GLU A 84 9.58 4.38 -6.39
N TRP A 85 8.37 4.00 -5.97
CA TRP A 85 7.74 4.56 -4.77
C TRP A 85 8.59 4.34 -3.52
N THR A 86 9.07 3.13 -3.24
CA THR A 86 9.91 2.88 -2.04
C THR A 86 11.24 3.61 -2.07
N SER A 87 11.84 3.78 -3.25
CA SER A 87 13.13 4.48 -3.42
C SER A 87 13.00 6.00 -3.28
N SER A 88 11.82 6.56 -3.59
CA SER A 88 11.52 7.99 -3.45
C SER A 88 11.39 8.48 -2.00
N LYS A 89 11.37 7.57 -1.01
CA LYS A 89 11.12 7.90 0.40
C LYS A 89 12.40 7.90 1.22
N ASP A 90 12.60 8.97 1.98
CA ASP A 90 13.65 9.02 3.00
C ASP A 90 13.16 8.43 4.33
N TRP A 91 13.09 7.10 4.36
CA TRP A 91 12.59 6.34 5.50
C TRP A 91 13.69 5.58 6.21
N SER A 92 13.55 5.47 7.54
CA SER A 92 14.37 4.55 8.33
C SER A 92 14.27 3.12 7.80
N THR A 93 15.31 2.32 8.06
CA THR A 93 15.35 0.89 7.69
C THR A 93 14.15 0.12 8.24
N ASN A 94 13.73 0.43 9.48
CA ASN A 94 12.56 -0.21 10.09
C ASN A 94 11.26 0.17 9.38
N THR A 95 11.07 1.45 9.04
CA THR A 95 9.90 1.90 8.29
C THR A 95 9.84 1.23 6.92
N ARG A 96 10.94 1.23 6.16
CA ARG A 96 11.00 0.51 4.86
C ARG A 96 10.66 -0.97 5.01
N ARG A 97 11.16 -1.64 6.05
CA ARG A 97 10.88 -3.05 6.33
C ARG A 97 9.40 -3.31 6.57
N THR A 98 8.76 -2.49 7.41
CA THR A 98 7.33 -2.67 7.75
C THR A 98 6.41 -2.43 6.57
N TYR A 99 6.68 -1.43 5.72
CA TYR A 99 5.92 -1.20 4.48
C TYR A 99 6.14 -2.31 3.46
N ARG A 100 7.38 -2.76 3.25
CA ARG A 100 7.69 -3.90 2.37
C ARG A 100 6.93 -5.15 2.81
N ASP A 101 6.89 -5.41 4.11
CA ASP A 101 6.17 -6.55 4.66
C ASP A 101 4.65 -6.43 4.46
N ALA A 102 4.08 -5.22 4.58
CA ALA A 102 2.68 -4.97 4.27
C ALA A 102 2.37 -5.24 2.78
N LEU A 103 3.20 -4.74 1.86
CA LEU A 103 3.07 -5.00 0.42
C LEU A 103 3.14 -6.50 0.11
N ARG A 104 4.13 -7.21 0.67
CA ARG A 104 4.30 -8.65 0.43
C ARG A 104 3.11 -9.46 0.93
N THR A 105 2.64 -9.18 2.14
CA THR A 105 1.52 -9.90 2.75
C THR A 105 0.20 -9.61 2.04
N PHE A 106 -0.05 -8.36 1.64
CA PHE A 106 -1.22 -7.98 0.84
C PHE A 106 -1.23 -8.68 -0.52
N TYR A 107 -0.16 -8.56 -1.31
CA TYR A 107 -0.13 -9.16 -2.64
C TYR A 107 -0.01 -10.69 -2.64
N ALA A 108 0.53 -11.29 -1.57
CA ALA A 108 0.46 -12.73 -1.37
C ALA A 108 -0.99 -13.20 -1.17
N TRP A 109 -1.77 -12.50 -0.34
CA TRP A 109 -3.21 -12.75 -0.19
C TRP A 109 -3.99 -12.52 -1.50
N ALA A 110 -3.69 -11.44 -2.22
CA ALA A 110 -4.36 -11.15 -3.49
C ALA A 110 -4.12 -12.27 -4.52
N LYS A 111 -2.90 -12.82 -4.57
CA LYS A 111 -2.58 -13.98 -5.43
C LYS A 111 -3.28 -15.25 -4.95
N LEU A 112 -3.24 -15.52 -3.64
CA LEU A 112 -3.88 -16.68 -3.02
C LEU A 112 -5.38 -16.74 -3.32
N THR A 113 -6.04 -15.59 -3.32
CA THR A 113 -7.49 -15.48 -3.57
C THR A 113 -7.86 -15.25 -5.04
N GLY A 114 -6.89 -15.35 -5.96
CA GLY A 114 -7.13 -15.27 -7.41
C GLY A 114 -7.36 -13.85 -7.97
N ARG A 115 -7.23 -12.79 -7.16
CA ARG A 115 -7.41 -11.39 -7.59
C ARG A 115 -6.30 -10.93 -8.55
N ILE A 116 -5.10 -11.50 -8.41
CA ILE A 116 -3.97 -11.29 -9.33
C ILE A 116 -3.32 -12.61 -9.70
N LYS A 117 -2.71 -12.68 -10.89
CA LYS A 117 -1.97 -13.87 -11.35
C LYS A 117 -0.52 -13.89 -10.89
N LYS A 118 0.12 -12.72 -10.81
CA LYS A 118 1.53 -12.53 -10.44
C LYS A 118 1.60 -11.53 -9.29
N ASN A 119 2.40 -11.84 -8.26
CA ASN A 119 2.57 -10.95 -7.11
C ASN A 119 3.69 -9.93 -7.41
N PRO A 120 3.39 -8.62 -7.53
CA PRO A 120 4.39 -7.60 -7.84
C PRO A 120 5.40 -7.38 -6.70
N ALA A 121 5.06 -7.77 -5.47
CA ALA A 121 5.91 -7.62 -4.29
C ALA A 121 6.87 -8.80 -4.04
N GLU A 122 6.75 -9.92 -4.80
CA GLU A 122 7.62 -11.10 -4.65
C GLU A 122 9.10 -10.74 -4.82
N LYS A 123 9.40 -9.90 -5.82
CA LYS A 123 10.76 -9.50 -6.21
C LYS A 123 11.29 -8.24 -5.53
N LEU A 124 10.55 -7.67 -4.56
CA LEU A 124 11.04 -6.49 -3.85
C LEU A 124 12.36 -6.81 -3.12
N PRO A 125 13.41 -5.99 -3.29
CA PRO A 125 14.71 -6.26 -2.70
C PRO A 125 14.60 -6.42 -1.18
N SER A 126 15.39 -7.35 -0.63
CA SER A 126 15.45 -7.51 0.81
C SER A 126 16.20 -6.33 1.42
N ILE A 127 15.64 -5.73 2.46
CA ILE A 127 16.28 -4.64 3.18
C ILE A 127 17.25 -5.26 4.18
N ARG A 128 18.55 -5.13 3.90
CA ARG A 128 19.62 -5.52 4.82
C ARG A 128 19.62 -4.58 6.03
N ALA A 129 19.86 -5.16 7.20
CA ALA A 129 19.95 -4.44 8.47
C ALA A 129 21.26 -3.66 8.54
#